data_AF-A0A2J7VYG5-F1
#
_entry.id   AF-A0A2J7VYG5-F1
#
_cell.length_a   1.000
_cell.length_b   1.000
_cell.length_c   1.000
_cell.angle_alpha   90.00
_cell.angle_beta   90.00
_cell.angle_gamma   90.00
#
_symmetry.space_group_name_H-M   'P 1'
#
loop_
_entity.id
_entity.type
_entity.pdbx_description
1 polymer ?
#
loop_
_entity_poly.entity_id
_entity_poly.type
_entity_poly.pdbx_seq_one_letter_code
_entity_poly.pdbx_strand_id
1 'polypeptide(L)'
;MTTNPNIDALIDFLARQMDGEPVPPTGSQALGAIETAIRDIHKYKSDQELHVLALRTIGAIIDRVGSNIAAEQTLRNFIQPGGRA
;
A
#
# COMPACT_ATOMS: atom_id res chain seq x y z
N MET A 1 -10.97 -16.22 7.87
CA MET A 1 -9.75 -16.69 7.19
C MET A 1 -8.59 -15.96 7.83
N THR A 2 -7.65 -16.67 8.45
CA THR A 2 -6.41 -16.07 8.98
C THR A 2 -5.54 -15.65 7.80
N THR A 3 -5.33 -14.35 7.64
CA THR A 3 -4.53 -13.77 6.56
C THR A 3 -3.05 -14.09 6.79
N ASN A 4 -2.31 -14.40 5.72
CA ASN A 4 -0.88 -14.68 5.81
C ASN A 4 -0.13 -13.40 6.27
N PRO A 5 0.61 -13.43 7.39
CA PRO A 5 1.26 -12.23 7.95
C PRO A 5 2.32 -11.62 7.01
N ASN A 6 2.90 -12.41 6.09
CA ASN A 6 3.82 -11.91 5.08
C ASN A 6 3.09 -11.07 4.02
N ILE A 7 1.84 -11.41 3.69
CA ILE A 7 1.01 -10.61 2.78
C ILE A 7 0.66 -9.28 3.47
N ASP A 8 0.27 -9.31 4.75
CA ASP A 8 -0.02 -8.10 5.52
C ASP A 8 1.19 -7.16 5.55
N ALA A 9 2.37 -7.69 5.91
CA ALA A 9 3.60 -6.91 5.95
C ALA A 9 3.96 -6.29 4.59
N LEU A 10 3.74 -7.01 3.48
CA LEU A 10 4.02 -6.51 2.14
C LEU A 10 3.04 -5.38 1.74
N ILE A 11 1.75 -5.54 2.03
CA ILE A 11 0.73 -4.54 1.75
C ILE A 11 0.98 -3.25 2.55
N ASP A 12 1.29 -3.39 3.84
CA ASP A 12 1.62 -2.23 4.69
C ASP A 12 2.87 -1.50 4.19
N PHE A 13 3.89 -2.25 3.78
CA PHE A 13 5.08 -1.66 3.18
C PHE A 13 4.74 -0.89 1.89
N LEU A 14 3.97 -1.49 0.97
CA LEU A 14 3.58 -0.85 -0.28
C LEU A 14 2.73 0.41 -0.02
N ALA A 15 1.82 0.37 0.94
CA ALA A 15 1.01 1.53 1.34
C ALA A 15 1.90 2.70 1.80
N ARG A 16 2.87 2.43 2.69
CA ARG A 16 3.83 3.44 3.17
C ARG A 16 4.68 4.03 2.04
N GLN A 17 5.12 3.20 1.10
CA GLN A 17 5.85 3.67 -0.08
C GLN A 17 4.98 4.59 -0.97
N MET A 18 3.68 4.29 -1.11
CA MET A 18 2.73 5.18 -1.81
C MET A 18 2.44 6.48 -1.04
N ASP A 19 2.64 6.49 0.28
CA ASP A 19 2.61 7.70 1.10
C ASP A 19 3.89 8.54 0.98
N GLY A 20 4.90 8.04 0.27
CA GLY A 20 6.18 8.71 0.07
C GLY A 20 7.19 8.43 1.19
N GLU A 21 6.93 7.45 2.06
CA GLU A 21 7.95 7.00 3.00
C GLU A 21 9.16 6.44 2.23
N PRO A 22 10.39 6.81 2.60
CA PRO A 22 11.56 6.26 1.95
C PRO A 22 11.66 4.75 2.19
N VAL A 23 12.22 4.04 1.21
CA VAL A 23 12.56 2.61 1.39
C VAL A 23 13.47 2.47 2.61
N PRO A 24 13.23 1.50 3.50
CA PRO A 24 14.09 1.25 4.65
C PRO A 24 15.56 1.09 4.23
N PRO A 25 16.52 1.68 4.97
CA PRO A 25 17.91 1.65 4.58
C PRO A 25 18.46 0.22 4.59
N THR A 26 19.45 -0.03 3.72
CA THR A 26 20.13 -1.32 3.60
C THR A 26 20.67 -1.78 4.96
N GLY A 27 20.43 -3.04 5.30
CA GLY A 27 20.84 -3.63 6.58
C GLY A 27 19.94 -3.29 7.77
N SER A 28 18.87 -2.51 7.57
CA SER A 28 17.86 -2.30 8.62
C SER A 28 17.03 -3.56 8.88
N GLN A 29 16.59 -3.71 10.13
CA GLN A 29 15.69 -4.80 10.52
C GLN A 29 14.38 -4.76 9.72
N ALA A 30 13.86 -3.57 9.44
CA ALA A 30 12.66 -3.38 8.64
C ALA A 30 12.83 -3.89 7.21
N LEU A 31 13.98 -3.60 6.57
CA LEU A 31 14.27 -4.13 5.24
C LEU A 31 14.38 -5.67 5.25
N GLY A 32 15.09 -6.22 6.23
CA GLY A 32 15.24 -7.68 6.37
C GLY A 32 13.91 -8.41 6.58
N ALA A 33 12.97 -7.79 7.31
CA ALA A 33 11.62 -8.33 7.48
C ALA A 33 10.85 -8.39 6.15
N ILE A 34 10.93 -7.34 5.33
CA ILE A 34 10.29 -7.29 4.01
C ILE A 34 10.93 -8.31 3.05
N GLU A 35 12.26 -8.39 3.02
CA GLU A 35 12.99 -9.37 2.20
C GLU A 35 12.61 -10.81 2.56
N THR A 36 12.41 -11.08 3.85
CA THR A 36 11.95 -12.38 4.34
C THR A 36 10.52 -12.65 3.90
N ALA A 37 9.61 -11.68 4.05
CA ALA A 37 8.22 -11.82 3.62
C ALA A 37 8.11 -12.09 2.10
N ILE A 38 8.86 -11.37 1.26
CA ILE A 38 8.92 -11.59 -0.19
C ILE A 38 9.40 -13.01 -0.48
N ARG A 39 10.50 -13.42 0.15
CA ARG A 39 11.10 -14.74 -0.05
C ARG A 39 10.15 -15.86 0.32
N ASP A 40 9.45 -15.73 1.44
CA ASP A 40 8.51 -16.74 1.91
C ASP A 40 7.31 -16.86 0.97
N ILE A 41 6.72 -15.73 0.56
CA ILE A 41 5.64 -15.72 -0.45
C ILE A 41 6.11 -16.41 -1.75
N HIS A 42 7.32 -16.09 -2.20
CA HIS A 42 7.92 -16.69 -3.39
C HIS A 42 8.34 -18.15 -3.23
N LYS A 43 8.56 -18.64 -2.01
CA LYS A 43 8.97 -20.03 -1.74
C LYS A 43 7.76 -20.96 -1.73
N TYR A 44 6.67 -20.52 -1.12
CA TYR A 44 5.46 -21.34 -0.99
C TYR A 44 4.54 -21.25 -2.22
N LYS A 45 4.60 -20.14 -3.00
CA LYS A 45 3.91 -19.92 -4.29
C LYS A 45 2.49 -20.52 -4.37
N SER A 46 1.68 -20.31 -3.34
CA SER A 46 0.28 -20.68 -3.41
C SER A 46 -0.45 -19.71 -4.34
N ASP A 47 -1.07 -20.21 -5.41
CA ASP A 47 -1.86 -19.39 -6.33
C ASP A 47 -2.96 -18.61 -5.58
N GLN A 48 -3.54 -19.20 -4.54
CA GLN A 48 -4.51 -18.52 -3.68
C GLN A 48 -3.89 -17.34 -2.93
N GLU A 49 -2.69 -17.51 -2.37
CA GLU A 49 -2.01 -16.44 -1.64
C GLU A 49 -1.57 -15.30 -2.57
N LEU A 50 -1.09 -15.65 -3.77
CA LEU A 50 -0.76 -14.67 -4.80
C LEU A 50 -2.01 -13.92 -5.28
N HIS A 51 -3.14 -14.60 -5.42
CA HIS A 51 -4.41 -13.97 -5.78
C HIS A 51 -4.89 -13.00 -4.68
N VAL A 52 -4.80 -13.41 -3.41
CA VAL A 52 -5.12 -12.54 -2.26
C VAL A 52 -4.19 -11.33 -2.23
N LEU A 53 -2.88 -11.53 -2.43
CA LEU A 53 -1.91 -10.45 -2.49
C LEU A 53 -2.23 -9.46 -3.63
N ALA A 54 -2.55 -9.96 -4.83
CA ALA A 54 -2.88 -9.14 -5.98
C ALA A 54 -4.14 -8.29 -5.72
N LEU A 55 -5.22 -8.91 -5.24
CA LEU A 55 -6.46 -8.21 -4.92
C LEU A 55 -6.25 -7.13 -3.86
N ARG A 56 -5.50 -7.43 -2.80
CA ARG A 56 -5.23 -6.46 -1.73
C ARG A 56 -4.33 -5.32 -2.19
N THR A 57 -3.36 -5.60 -3.04
CA THR A 57 -2.50 -4.57 -3.64
C THR A 57 -3.32 -3.61 -4.48
N ILE A 58 -4.20 -4.13 -5.33
CA ILE A 58 -5.11 -3.32 -6.14
C ILE A 58 -6.04 -2.49 -5.25
N GLY A 59 -6.61 -3.09 -4.20
CA GLY A 59 -7.45 -2.38 -3.22
C GLY A 59 -6.72 -1.19 -2.58
N ALA A 60 -5.51 -1.41 -2.07
CA ALA A 60 -4.70 -0.35 -1.46
C ALA A 60 -4.39 0.80 -2.46
N ILE A 61 -4.13 0.47 -3.73
CA ILE A 61 -3.93 1.47 -4.78
C ILE A 61 -5.21 2.27 -5.04
N ILE A 62 -6.37 1.59 -5.16
CA ILE A 62 -7.66 2.24 -5.38
C ILE A 62 -7.98 3.21 -4.22
N ASP A 63 -7.82 2.75 -2.98
CA ASP A 63 -8.08 3.56 -1.78
C ASP A 63 -7.19 4.81 -1.75
N ARG A 64 -5.91 4.67 -2.10
CA ARG A 64 -4.96 5.78 -2.13
C ARG A 64 -5.27 6.78 -3.24
N VAL A 65 -5.52 6.30 -4.46
CA VAL A 65 -5.88 7.16 -5.60
C VAL A 65 -7.20 7.89 -5.32
N GLY A 66 -8.19 7.20 -4.78
CA GLY A 66 -9.46 7.79 -4.37
C GLY A 66 -9.27 8.90 -3.32
N SER A 67 -8.43 8.65 -2.31
CA SER A 67 -8.11 9.64 -1.27
C SER A 67 -7.41 10.88 -1.84
N ASN A 68 -6.47 10.70 -2.79
CA ASN A 68 -5.78 11.81 -3.44
C ASN A 68 -6.73 12.66 -4.30
N ILE A 69 -7.65 12.02 -5.03
CA ILE A 69 -8.69 12.72 -5.81
C ILE A 69 -9.59 13.53 -4.88
N ALA A 70 -10.04 12.94 -3.77
CA ALA A 70 -10.89 13.64 -2.79
C ALA A 70 -10.17 14.84 -2.16
N ALA A 71 -8.88 14.69 -1.85
CA ALA A 71 -8.05 15.79 -1.35
C ALA A 71 -7.91 16.91 -2.38
N GLU A 72 -7.65 16.58 -3.65
CA GLU A 72 -7.55 17.57 -4.74
C GLU A 72 -8.87 18.33 -4.93
N GLN A 73 -10.01 17.62 -4.95
CA GLN A 73 -11.34 18.25 -5.04
C GLN A 73 -11.60 19.19 -3.86
N THR A 74 -11.22 18.78 -2.65
CA THR A 74 -11.36 19.60 -1.44
C THR A 74 -10.51 20.86 -1.53
N LEU A 75 -9.25 20.74 -1.97
CA LEU A 75 -8.37 21.87 -2.18
C LEU A 75 -8.97 22.81 -3.23
N ARG A 76 -9.34 22.33 -4.43
CA ARG A 76 -9.95 23.15 -5.49
C ARG A 76 -11.16 23.95 -4.99
N ASN A 77 -12.03 23.34 -4.19
CA ASN A 77 -13.19 24.02 -3.59
C ASN A 77 -12.79 25.08 -2.56
N PHE A 78 -11.67 24.90 -1.85
CA PHE A 78 -11.16 25.86 -0.87
C PHE A 78 -10.48 27.08 -1.53
N ILE A 79 -9.67 26.86 -2.58
CA ILE A 79 -8.91 27.93 -3.27
C ILE A 79 -9.72 28.70 -4.32
N GLN A 80 -10.88 28.22 -4.79
CA GLN A 80 -11.74 29.02 -5.67
C GLN A 80 -12.46 30.11 -4.86
N PRO A 81 -12.11 31.41 -5.03
CA PRO A 81 -12.86 32.48 -4.39
C PRO A 81 -14.16 32.67 -5.20
N GLY A 82 -15.28 32.19 -4.67
CA GLY A 82 -16.62 32.45 -5.21
C GLY A 82 -17.54 31.24 -5.46
N GLY A 83 -17.20 30.04 -5.00
CA GLY A 83 -17.96 28.81 -5.32
C GLY A 83 -18.83 28.23 -4.21
N ARG A 84 -19.56 29.06 -3.44
CA ARG A 84 -20.73 28.63 -2.63
C ARG A 84 -21.52 29.87 -2.17
N ALA A 85 -22.42 30.31 -3.04
CA ALA A 85 -23.73 30.81 -2.66
C ALA A 85 -24.74 29.72 -3.00
#